data_AF-A0A7Z9H0G0-F1
#
_entry.id   AF-A0A7Z9H0G0-F1
#
_cell.length_a   1.000
_cell.length_b   1.000
_cell.length_c   1.000
_cell.angle_alpha   90.00
_cell.angle_beta   90.00
_cell.angle_gamma   90.00
#
_symmetry.space_group_name_H-M   'P 1'
#
loop_
_entity.id
_entity.type
_entity.pdbx_description
1 polymer ?
#
loop_
_entity_poly.entity_id
_entity_poly.type
_entity_poly.pdbx_seq_one_letter_code
_entity_poly.pdbx_strand_id
1 'polypeptide(L)'
;MSKSRKQRRRKKRPSKEVVLLTPRQRTAEFITVGWMLTTLATAAAEVVAVISWIVLFWSHENWPVAIQKLPGLMLIIACLSGTIGLILCGVASRIRDIPAPRAVTLGSIFICLLPWMVLAVISLAG
;
A
#
# COMPACT_ATOMS: atom_id res chain seq x y z
N MET A 1 -19.41 -68.85 6.24
CA MET A 1 -18.51 -68.02 7.08
C MET A 1 -18.04 -66.83 6.25
N SER A 2 -18.69 -65.66 6.39
CA SER A 2 -18.19 -64.50 7.15
C SER A 2 -16.84 -63.93 6.66
N LYS A 3 -16.88 -62.79 5.95
CA LYS A 3 -16.46 -61.49 6.51
C LYS A 3 -16.82 -60.31 5.59
N SER A 4 -17.76 -59.54 6.10
CA SER A 4 -18.03 -58.13 5.79
C SER A 4 -16.80 -57.24 5.96
N ARG A 5 -16.71 -56.17 5.16
CA ARG A 5 -16.40 -54.76 5.54
C ARG A 5 -15.63 -54.05 4.41
N LYS A 6 -16.30 -53.28 3.56
CA LYS A 6 -16.61 -51.85 3.79
C LYS A 6 -15.35 -50.98 3.90
N GLN A 7 -14.73 -50.69 2.76
CA GLN A 7 -13.73 -49.61 2.66
C GLN A 7 -14.24 -48.53 1.68
N ARG A 8 -15.29 -47.83 2.12
CA ARG A 8 -15.61 -46.49 1.62
C ARG A 8 -14.35 -45.64 1.82
N ARG A 9 -13.60 -45.40 0.74
CA ARG A 9 -12.57 -44.35 0.68
C ARG A 9 -13.25 -43.02 0.99
N ARG A 10 -13.27 -42.66 2.26
CA ARG A 10 -13.65 -41.35 2.76
C ARG A 10 -12.56 -40.40 2.25
N LYS A 11 -12.76 -39.87 1.04
CA LYS A 11 -12.05 -38.73 0.50
C LYS A 11 -12.25 -37.62 1.55
N LYS A 12 -11.25 -37.40 2.42
CA LYS A 12 -11.22 -36.27 3.34
C LYS A 12 -11.36 -35.04 2.46
N ARG A 13 -12.56 -34.47 2.42
CA ARG A 13 -12.76 -33.12 1.91
C ARG A 13 -11.82 -32.24 2.74
N PRO A 14 -11.03 -31.34 2.15
CA PRO A 14 -10.35 -30.33 2.93
C PRO A 14 -11.46 -29.63 3.71
N SER A 15 -11.47 -29.87 5.01
CA SER A 15 -12.33 -29.12 5.92
C SER A 15 -11.99 -27.68 5.59
N LYS A 16 -12.99 -26.86 5.25
CA LYS A 16 -12.85 -25.41 5.33
C LYS A 16 -12.55 -25.17 6.80
N GLU A 17 -11.28 -25.22 7.13
CA GLU A 17 -10.73 -24.75 8.38
C GLU A 17 -11.12 -23.30 8.38
N VAL A 18 -12.20 -23.00 9.10
CA VAL A 18 -12.48 -21.65 9.56
C VAL A 18 -11.26 -21.37 10.41
N VAL A 19 -10.20 -20.83 9.79
CA VAL A 19 -8.98 -20.44 10.46
C VAL A 19 -9.44 -19.41 11.47
N LEU A 20 -9.62 -19.85 12.70
CA LEU A 20 -9.82 -19.00 13.86
C LEU A 20 -8.50 -18.27 14.02
N LEU A 21 -8.31 -17.22 13.22
CA LEU A 21 -7.16 -16.33 13.27
C LEU A 21 -7.06 -15.87 14.71
N THR A 22 -5.95 -16.24 15.34
CA THR A 22 -5.60 -15.74 16.67
C THR A 22 -5.62 -14.20 16.62
N PRO A 23 -5.92 -13.50 17.73
CA PRO A 23 -5.95 -12.03 17.76
C PRO A 23 -4.69 -11.41 17.12
N ARG A 24 -3.52 -12.02 17.34
CA ARG A 24 -2.23 -11.64 16.74
C ARG A 24 -2.23 -11.71 15.21
N GLN A 25 -2.79 -12.77 14.63
CA GLN A 25 -2.86 -12.91 13.17
C GLN A 25 -3.83 -11.89 12.53
N ARG A 26 -4.96 -11.59 13.20
CA ARG A 26 -5.87 -10.53 12.74
C ARG A 26 -5.20 -9.16 12.75
N THR A 27 -4.47 -8.83 13.82
CA THR A 27 -3.71 -7.57 13.89
C THR A 27 -2.66 -7.48 12.78
N ALA A 28 -1.93 -8.57 12.51
CA ALA A 28 -0.96 -8.62 11.43
C ALA A 28 -1.59 -8.37 10.05
N GLU A 29 -2.79 -8.92 9.82
CA GLU A 29 -3.56 -8.73 8.59
C GLU A 29 -4.03 -7.28 8.44
N PHE A 30 -4.63 -6.69 9.48
CA PHE A 30 -5.06 -5.28 9.45
C PHE A 30 -3.90 -4.32 9.19
N ILE A 31 -2.75 -4.53 9.82
CA ILE A 31 -1.56 -3.69 9.61
C ILE A 31 -1.04 -3.85 8.18
N THR A 32 -1.05 -5.08 7.65
CA THR A 32 -0.64 -5.33 6.26
C THR A 32 -1.58 -4.65 5.27
N VAL A 33 -2.90 -4.76 5.47
CA VAL A 33 -3.88 -4.09 4.62
C VAL A 33 -3.76 -2.58 4.74
N GLY A 34 -3.59 -2.05 5.96
CA GLY A 34 -3.35 -0.63 6.20
C GLY A 34 -2.10 -0.11 5.50
N TRP A 35 -1.00 -0.85 5.56
CA TRP A 35 0.22 -0.53 4.82
C TRP A 35 -0.01 -0.52 3.30
N MET A 36 -0.70 -1.52 2.75
CA MET A 36 -0.98 -1.57 1.31
C MET A 36 -1.90 -0.43 0.87
N LEU A 37 -2.95 -0.13 1.64
CA LEU A 37 -3.89 0.94 1.34
C LEU A 37 -3.24 2.32 1.43
N THR A 38 -2.38 2.54 2.42
CA THR A 38 -1.63 3.80 2.55
C THR A 38 -0.63 3.97 1.42
N THR A 39 0.10 2.92 1.05
CA THR A 39 1.01 2.93 -0.11
C THR A 39 0.25 3.25 -1.40
N LEU A 40 -0.92 2.63 -1.62
CA LEU A 40 -1.76 2.89 -2.79
C LEU A 40 -2.29 4.33 -2.81
N ALA A 41 -2.72 4.85 -1.65
CA ALA A 41 -3.17 6.22 -1.52
C ALA A 41 -2.04 7.22 -1.83
N THR A 42 -0.80 6.94 -1.38
CA THR A 42 0.38 7.73 -1.73
C THR A 42 0.61 7.74 -3.24
N ALA A 43 0.65 6.56 -3.87
CA ALA A 43 0.83 6.46 -5.33
C ALA A 43 -0.27 7.22 -6.10
N ALA A 44 -1.52 7.13 -5.66
CA ALA A 44 -2.63 7.86 -6.28
C ALA A 44 -2.44 9.39 -6.15
N ALA A 45 -2.05 9.87 -4.97
CA ALA A 45 -1.77 11.29 -4.75
C ALA A 45 -0.61 11.79 -5.63
N GLU A 46 0.44 11.00 -5.80
CA GLU A 46 1.55 11.32 -6.70
C GLU A 46 1.10 11.40 -8.16
N VAL A 47 0.32 10.43 -8.63
CA VAL A 47 -0.22 10.43 -9.99
C VAL A 47 -1.06 11.69 -10.23
N VAL A 48 -1.93 12.06 -9.30
CA VAL A 48 -2.73 13.29 -9.41
C VAL A 48 -1.83 14.53 -9.42
N ALA A 49 -0.80 14.60 -8.58
CA ALA A 49 0.14 15.71 -8.57
C ALA A 49 0.87 15.86 -9.92
N VAL A 50 1.37 14.75 -10.47
CA VAL A 50 2.08 14.71 -11.77
C VAL A 50 1.14 15.11 -12.90
N ILE A 51 -0.06 14.56 -12.97
CA ILE A 51 -1.06 14.92 -13.99
C ILE A 51 -1.37 16.41 -13.90
N SER A 52 -1.57 16.93 -12.68
CA SER A 52 -1.89 18.34 -12.46
C SER A 52 -0.74 19.25 -12.93
N TRP A 53 0.52 18.87 -12.69
CA TRP A 53 1.67 19.59 -13.23
C TRP A 53 1.73 19.57 -14.75
N ILE A 54 1.51 18.41 -15.38
CA ILE A 54 1.52 18.28 -16.85
C ILE A 54 0.45 19.17 -17.47
N VAL A 55 -0.77 19.15 -16.92
CA VAL A 55 -1.89 19.96 -17.40
C VAL A 55 -1.58 21.46 -17.28
N LEU A 56 -1.06 21.89 -16.13
CA LEU A 56 -0.68 23.29 -15.91
C LEU A 56 0.49 23.72 -16.80
N PHE A 57 1.42 22.81 -17.11
CA PHE A 57 2.57 23.11 -17.97
C PHE A 57 2.16 23.23 -19.45
N TRP A 58 1.22 22.41 -19.91
CA TRP A 58 0.76 22.43 -21.31
C TRP A 58 -0.32 23.47 -21.58
N SER A 59 -1.10 23.83 -20.57
CA SER A 59 -2.11 24.88 -20.73
C SER A 59 -1.45 26.26 -20.71
N HIS A 60 -1.61 27.03 -21.78
CA HIS A 60 -1.24 28.45 -21.84
C HIS A 60 -2.33 29.36 -21.23
N GLU A 61 -3.32 28.76 -20.57
CA GLU A 61 -4.47 29.44 -20.01
C GLU A 61 -4.18 29.90 -18.57
N ASN A 62 -4.63 31.09 -18.21
CA ASN A 62 -4.47 31.61 -16.85
C ASN A 62 -5.45 30.91 -15.90
N TRP A 63 -5.07 29.72 -15.43
CA TRP A 63 -5.85 28.98 -14.44
C TRP A 63 -5.99 29.76 -13.13
N PRO A 64 -7.12 29.65 -12.42
CA PRO A 64 -7.27 30.18 -11.07
C PRO A 64 -6.12 29.77 -10.15
N VAL A 65 -5.67 30.67 -9.28
CA VAL A 65 -4.57 30.44 -8.34
C VAL A 65 -4.78 29.17 -7.50
N ALA A 66 -6.03 28.85 -7.13
CA ALA A 66 -6.37 27.63 -6.40
C ALA A 66 -5.96 26.35 -7.16
N ILE A 67 -6.18 26.31 -8.48
CA ILE A 67 -5.84 25.15 -9.32
C ILE A 67 -4.32 25.06 -9.50
N GLN A 68 -3.63 26.19 -9.60
CA GLN A 68 -2.16 26.22 -9.68
C GLN A 68 -1.48 25.66 -8.42
N LYS A 69 -2.14 25.70 -7.25
CA LYS A 69 -1.62 25.15 -5.98
C LYS A 69 -1.95 23.67 -5.77
N LEU A 70 -2.82 23.10 -6.59
CA LEU A 70 -3.29 21.72 -6.46
C LEU A 70 -2.17 20.66 -6.51
N PRO A 71 -1.17 20.74 -7.41
CA PRO A 71 -0.06 19.78 -7.41
C PRO A 71 0.71 19.77 -6.09
N GLY A 72 0.98 20.95 -5.53
CA GLY A 72 1.70 21.09 -4.26
C GLY A 72 0.90 20.52 -3.08
N LEU A 73 -0.41 20.74 -3.04
CA LEU A 73 -1.29 20.16 -2.02
C LEU A 73 -1.30 18.62 -2.09
N MET A 74 -1.41 18.06 -3.29
CA MET A 74 -1.37 16.61 -3.48
C MET A 74 -0.02 16.02 -3.08
N LEU A 75 1.08 16.73 -3.35
CA LEU A 75 2.41 16.30 -2.92
C LEU A 75 2.57 16.27 -1.39
N ILE A 76 2.00 17.25 -0.68
CA ILE A 76 2.00 17.25 0.80
C ILE A 76 1.20 16.06 1.33
N ILE A 77 0.03 15.77 0.75
CA ILE A 77 -0.79 14.60 1.10
C ILE A 77 -0.02 13.31 0.82
N ALA A 78 0.71 13.23 -0.30
CA ALA A 78 1.59 12.11 -0.63
C ALA A 78 2.70 11.94 0.42
N CYS A 79 3.33 13.03 0.88
CA CYS A 79 4.34 12.97 1.94
C CYS A 79 3.78 12.44 3.27
N LEU A 80 2.61 12.93 3.69
CA LEU A 80 1.96 12.48 4.93
C LEU A 80 1.53 11.01 4.85
N SER A 81 0.84 10.63 3.78
CA SER A 81 0.46 9.22 3.57
C SER A 81 1.67 8.30 3.41
N GLY A 82 2.74 8.77 2.75
CA GLY A 82 3.98 8.03 2.55
C GLY A 82 4.74 7.80 3.85
N THR A 83 4.82 8.78 4.75
CA THR A 83 5.43 8.58 6.08
C THR A 83 4.66 7.56 6.90
N ILE A 84 3.33 7.64 6.92
CA ILE A 84 2.47 6.64 7.57
C ILE A 84 2.70 5.26 6.93
N GLY A 85 2.76 5.19 5.60
CA GLY A 85 3.05 3.96 4.84
C GLY A 85 4.39 3.33 5.21
N LEU A 86 5.45 4.13 5.37
CA LEU A 86 6.78 3.65 5.79
C LEU A 86 6.77 3.12 7.23
N ILE A 87 6.08 3.82 8.15
CA ILE A 87 5.93 3.37 9.53
C ILE A 87 5.18 2.02 9.55
N LEU A 88 4.05 1.94 8.85
CA LEU A 88 3.26 0.71 8.75
C LEU A 88 4.05 -0.41 8.05
N CYS A 89 4.87 -0.11 7.05
CA CYS A 89 5.76 -1.08 6.41
C CYS A 89 6.75 -1.68 7.43
N GLY A 90 7.37 -0.83 8.25
CA GLY A 90 8.28 -1.27 9.31
C GLY A 90 7.58 -2.14 10.36
N VAL A 91 6.39 -1.71 10.80
CA VAL A 91 5.57 -2.46 11.78
C VAL A 91 5.07 -3.78 11.20
N ALA A 92 4.57 -3.80 9.95
CA ALA A 92 4.12 -4.99 9.25
C ALA A 92 5.25 -6.02 9.12
N SER A 93 6.46 -5.55 8.80
CA SER A 93 7.64 -6.41 8.64
C SER A 93 8.09 -7.05 9.97
N ARG A 94 7.79 -6.43 11.11
CA ARG A 94 8.10 -6.96 12.46
C ARG A 94 7.05 -7.93 12.99
N ILE A 95 5.79 -7.76 12.61
CA ILE A 95 4.66 -8.54 13.15
C ILE A 95 4.39 -9.79 12.32
N ARG A 96 4.74 -9.80 11.02
CA ARG A 96 4.49 -10.95 10.14
C ARG A 96 5.47 -12.08 10.40
N ASP A 97 4.92 -13.26 10.70
CA ASP A 97 5.72 -14.50 10.78
C ASP A 97 6.21 -14.97 9.39
N ILE A 98 5.49 -14.62 8.31
CA ILE A 98 5.89 -14.88 6.91
C ILE A 98 6.17 -13.55 6.21
N PRO A 99 7.42 -13.28 5.78
CA PRO A 99 7.79 -12.04 5.14
C PRO A 99 7.07 -11.87 3.79
N ALA A 100 6.71 -10.62 3.47
CA ALA A 100 6.21 -10.27 2.15
C ALA A 100 7.30 -10.45 1.08
N PRO A 101 6.94 -10.67 -0.20
CA PRO A 101 7.91 -10.70 -1.28
C PRO A 101 8.73 -9.41 -1.29
N ARG A 102 10.07 -9.53 -1.31
CA ARG A 102 10.99 -8.38 -1.19
C ARG A 102 10.72 -7.27 -2.21
N ALA A 103 10.27 -7.65 -3.42
CA ALA A 103 9.91 -6.71 -4.46
C ALA A 103 8.77 -5.75 -4.05
N VAL A 104 7.77 -6.26 -3.33
CA VAL A 104 6.63 -5.44 -2.88
C VAL A 104 7.05 -4.48 -1.78
N THR A 105 7.87 -4.94 -0.83
CA THR A 105 8.41 -4.09 0.24
C THR A 105 9.32 -3.00 -0.30
N LEU A 106 10.21 -3.33 -1.24
CA LEU A 106 11.07 -2.34 -1.90
C LEU A 106 10.23 -1.33 -2.70
N GLY A 107 9.23 -1.81 -3.45
CA GLY A 107 8.33 -0.97 -4.21
C GLY A 107 7.56 0.02 -3.34
N SER A 108 7.01 -0.42 -2.21
CA SER A 108 6.30 0.48 -1.30
C SER A 108 7.23 1.52 -0.70
N ILE A 109 8.45 1.13 -0.30
CA ILE A 109 9.43 2.06 0.27
C ILE A 109 9.77 3.13 -0.77
N PHE A 110 9.97 2.72 -2.02
CA PHE A 110 10.24 3.64 -3.12
C PHE A 110 9.07 4.62 -3.34
N ILE A 111 7.84 4.11 -3.48
CA ILE A 111 6.64 4.94 -3.64
C ILE A 111 6.47 5.92 -2.47
N CYS A 112 6.71 5.48 -1.23
CA CYS A 112 6.53 6.36 -0.08
C CYS A 112 7.67 7.37 0.11
N LEU A 113 8.87 7.12 -0.44
CA LEU A 113 10.00 8.05 -0.41
C LEU A 113 10.01 9.03 -1.58
N LEU A 114 9.39 8.67 -2.70
CA LEU A 114 9.36 9.51 -3.90
C LEU A 114 8.78 10.92 -3.67
N PRO A 115 7.71 11.16 -2.89
CA PRO A 115 7.18 12.50 -2.74
C PRO A 115 8.09 13.37 -1.88
N TRP A 116 8.84 12.76 -0.94
CA TRP A 116 9.89 13.44 -0.17
C TRP A 116 11.07 13.85 -1.03
N MET A 117 11.49 12.98 -1.95
CA MET A 117 12.56 13.30 -2.90
C MET A 117 12.15 14.47 -3.80
N VAL A 118 10.94 14.45 -4.33
CA VAL A 118 10.41 15.55 -5.16
C VAL A 118 10.31 16.85 -4.36
N LEU A 119 9.79 16.80 -3.14
CA LEU A 119 9.70 17.97 -2.26
C LEU A 119 11.09 18.56 -1.98
N ALA A 120 12.07 17.72 -1.64
CA ALA A 120 13.44 18.15 -1.38
C ALA A 120 14.08 18.81 -2.61
N VAL A 121 13.88 18.24 -3.81
CA VAL A 121 14.39 18.83 -5.06
C VAL A 121 13.76 20.21 -5.30
N ILE A 122 12.44 20.34 -5.14
CA ILE A 122 11.75 21.63 -5.29
C ILE A 122 12.25 22.65 -4.27
N SER A 123 12.46 22.23 -3.02
CA SER A 123 12.98 23.12 -1.97
C SER A 123 14.43 23.55 -2.18
N LEU A 124 15.26 22.74 -2.86
CA LEU A 124 16.65 23.08 -3.18
C LEU A 124 16.80 23.88 -4.47
N ALA A 125 15.83 23.78 -5.39
CA ALA A 125 15.83 24.49 -6.66
C ALA A 125 15.19 25.88 -6.61
N GLY A 126 14.50 26.22 -5.50
CA GLY A 126 13.96 27.55 -5.21
C GLY A 126 14.91 28.40 -4.39
#